data_AF-A0A947P382-F1
#
_entry.id   AF-A0A947P382-F1
#
_cell.length_a   1.000
_cell.length_b   1.000
_cell.length_c   1.000
_cell.angle_alpha   90.00
_cell.angle_beta   90.00
_cell.angle_gamma   90.00
#
_symmetry.space_group_name_H-M   'P 1'
#
loop_
_entity.id
_entity.type
_entity.pdbx_description
1 polymer ?
#
loop_
_entity_poly.entity_id
_entity_poly.type
_entity_poly.pdbx_seq_one_letter_code
_entity_poly.pdbx_strand_id
1 'polypeptide(L)'
;MGMTPAEAVQRLKIEVFTPDWCLSRRRIALLYEVFEVLGPEHQRRKGITYILKMARGTLDYISRHEQDFYPPALDFLKEALAHLLKASEDTSFNAAEEARIFTGVYERFMALKRRVGHAGKGRSKTEQDSSIRLNRSGNDDEIDGEI
;
A
#
# COMPACT_ATOMS: atom_id res chain seq x y z
N MET A 1 -6.04 -21.32 -23.54
CA MET A 1 -6.10 -22.05 -22.25
C MET A 1 -5.77 -21.05 -21.16
N GLY A 2 -6.63 -20.91 -20.15
CA GLY A 2 -6.37 -20.02 -19.00
C GLY A 2 -5.44 -20.66 -17.98
N MET A 3 -4.87 -19.86 -17.09
CA MET A 3 -4.00 -20.29 -15.99
C MET A 3 -4.76 -21.22 -15.03
N THR A 4 -4.17 -22.36 -14.68
CA THR A 4 -4.69 -23.30 -13.68
C THR A 4 -4.32 -22.87 -12.26
N PRO A 5 -5.01 -23.37 -11.21
CA PRO A 5 -4.64 -23.07 -9.82
C PRO A 5 -3.20 -23.45 -9.47
N ALA A 6 -2.69 -24.58 -9.97
CA ALA A 6 -1.31 -25.00 -9.76
C ALA A 6 -0.31 -24.04 -10.41
N GLU A 7 -0.59 -23.58 -11.63
CA GLU A 7 0.23 -22.56 -12.31
C GLU A 7 0.18 -21.23 -11.57
N ALA A 8 -0.97 -20.85 -11.02
CA ALA A 8 -1.11 -19.63 -10.22
C ALA A 8 -0.27 -19.68 -8.94
N VAL A 9 -0.27 -20.81 -8.23
CA VAL A 9 0.59 -21.03 -7.06
C VAL A 9 2.07 -21.01 -7.45
N GLN A 10 2.44 -21.67 -8.53
CA GLN A 10 3.82 -21.64 -9.03
C GLN A 10 4.25 -20.22 -9.41
N ARG A 11 3.33 -19.43 -9.99
CA ARG A 11 3.59 -18.03 -10.29
C ARG A 11 3.79 -17.22 -9.03
N LEU A 12 2.94 -17.38 -8.01
CA LEU A 12 3.12 -16.73 -6.70
C LEU A 12 4.49 -17.03 -6.10
N LYS A 13 4.95 -18.29 -6.14
CA LYS A 13 6.29 -18.67 -5.67
C LYS A 13 7.38 -17.87 -6.35
N ILE A 14 7.35 -17.81 -7.67
CA ILE A 14 8.33 -17.04 -8.45
C ILE A 14 8.32 -15.57 -8.00
N GLU A 15 7.15 -14.96 -7.89
CA GLU A 15 7.01 -13.55 -7.52
C GLU A 15 7.54 -13.26 -6.09
N VAL A 16 7.18 -14.12 -5.12
CA VAL A 16 7.61 -13.97 -3.72
C VAL A 16 9.12 -14.13 -3.55
N PHE A 17 9.73 -15.09 -4.25
CA PHE A 17 11.16 -15.38 -4.10
C PHE A 17 12.06 -14.62 -5.09
N THR A 18 11.51 -13.82 -6.01
CA THR A 18 12.33 -13.00 -6.91
C THR A 18 13.11 -11.94 -6.10
N PRO A 19 14.46 -11.93 -6.14
CA PRO A 19 15.24 -10.82 -5.59
C PRO A 19 15.05 -9.56 -6.43
N ASP A 20 15.25 -8.38 -5.83
CA ASP A 20 15.15 -7.08 -6.53
C ASP A 20 13.87 -6.93 -7.35
N TRP A 21 12.75 -7.21 -6.66
CA TRP A 21 11.45 -7.35 -7.30
C TRP A 21 11.02 -6.03 -7.97
N CYS A 22 10.69 -6.09 -9.25
CA CYS A 22 10.15 -4.96 -10.00
C CYS A 22 8.91 -5.42 -10.80
N LEU A 23 7.90 -4.55 -10.88
CA LEU A 23 6.66 -4.85 -11.58
C LEU A 23 6.67 -4.27 -13.00
N SER A 24 6.99 -5.11 -13.98
CA SER A 24 6.72 -4.77 -15.37
C SER A 24 5.24 -4.97 -15.69
N ARG A 25 4.73 -4.31 -16.75
CA ARG A 25 3.35 -4.47 -17.22
C ARG A 25 2.94 -5.94 -17.41
N ARG A 26 3.87 -6.77 -17.91
CA ARG A 26 3.65 -8.21 -18.06
C ARG A 26 3.45 -8.91 -16.71
N ARG A 27 4.27 -8.58 -15.70
CA ARG A 27 4.11 -9.16 -14.35
C ARG A 27 2.82 -8.71 -13.68
N ILE A 28 2.45 -7.45 -13.86
CA ILE A 28 1.18 -6.91 -13.37
C ILE A 28 0.00 -7.69 -13.96
N ALA A 29 -0.03 -7.89 -15.28
CA ALA A 29 -1.07 -8.69 -15.94
C ALA A 29 -1.13 -10.13 -15.37
N LEU A 30 0.03 -10.78 -15.22
CA LEU A 30 0.11 -12.13 -14.65
C LEU A 30 -0.38 -12.19 -13.20
N LEU A 31 -0.12 -11.16 -12.39
CA LEU A 31 -0.63 -11.09 -11.03
C LEU A 31 -2.15 -10.93 -10.98
N TYR A 32 -2.75 -10.18 -11.91
CA TYR A 32 -4.21 -10.12 -12.01
C TYR A 32 -4.79 -11.50 -12.36
N GLU A 33 -4.20 -12.21 -13.33
CA GLU A 33 -4.64 -13.58 -13.66
C GLU A 33 -4.54 -14.51 -12.44
N VAL A 34 -3.45 -14.43 -11.67
CA VAL A 34 -3.28 -15.18 -10.41
C VAL A 34 -4.40 -14.86 -9.43
N PHE A 35 -4.77 -13.58 -9.27
CA PHE A 35 -5.85 -13.18 -8.34
C PHE A 35 -7.22 -13.68 -8.77
N GLU A 36 -7.51 -13.69 -10.08
CA GLU A 36 -8.76 -14.24 -10.62
C GLU A 36 -8.84 -15.76 -10.41
N VAL A 37 -7.74 -16.48 -10.57
CA VAL A 37 -7.67 -17.94 -10.38
C VAL A 37 -7.77 -18.32 -8.89
N LEU A 38 -7.05 -17.62 -8.01
CA LEU A 38 -7.01 -17.96 -6.58
C LEU A 38 -8.19 -17.41 -5.77
N GLY A 39 -8.91 -16.40 -6.29
CA GLY A 39 -10.07 -15.82 -5.62
C GLY A 39 -11.13 -16.86 -5.21
N PRO A 40 -11.64 -17.68 -6.15
CA PRO A 40 -12.63 -18.71 -5.86
C PRO A 40 -12.14 -19.77 -4.86
N GLU A 41 -10.87 -20.15 -4.93
CA GLU A 41 -10.25 -21.16 -4.04
C GLU A 41 -10.28 -20.72 -2.57
N HIS A 42 -10.10 -19.42 -2.31
CA HIS A 42 -10.02 -18.86 -0.96
C HIS A 42 -11.34 -18.28 -0.45
N GLN A 43 -12.47 -18.43 -1.16
CA GLN A 43 -13.74 -17.79 -0.83
C GLN A 43 -14.29 -18.12 0.58
N ARG A 44 -13.95 -19.31 1.11
CA ARG A 44 -14.37 -19.75 2.44
C ARG A 44 -13.45 -19.20 3.56
N ARG A 45 -12.28 -18.70 3.19
CA ARG A 45 -11.23 -18.19 4.08
C ARG A 45 -11.29 -16.66 4.08
N LYS A 46 -12.13 -16.11 4.96
CA LYS A 46 -12.43 -14.66 4.97
C LYS A 46 -11.17 -13.79 5.08
N GLY A 47 -10.24 -14.15 5.97
CA GLY A 47 -8.98 -13.41 6.14
C GLY A 47 -8.15 -13.39 4.86
N ILE A 48 -7.98 -14.54 4.22
CA ILE A 48 -7.24 -14.68 2.95
C ILE A 48 -7.92 -13.92 1.82
N THR A 49 -9.25 -13.98 1.74
CA THR A 49 -10.03 -13.20 0.76
C THR A 49 -9.78 -11.70 0.90
N TYR A 50 -9.71 -11.17 2.14
CA TYR A 50 -9.38 -9.77 2.35
C TYR A 50 -7.93 -9.43 1.98
N ILE A 51 -6.98 -10.31 2.29
CA ILE A 51 -5.58 -10.14 1.88
C ILE A 51 -5.48 -10.08 0.36
N LEU A 52 -6.19 -10.93 -0.37
CA LEU A 52 -6.26 -10.90 -1.84
C LEU A 52 -6.80 -9.55 -2.34
N LYS A 53 -7.88 -9.04 -1.74
CA LYS A 53 -8.44 -7.72 -2.08
C LYS A 53 -7.46 -6.58 -1.83
N MET A 54 -6.73 -6.62 -0.72
CA MET A 54 -5.70 -5.62 -0.39
C MET A 54 -4.52 -5.70 -1.37
N ALA A 55 -4.05 -6.90 -1.70
CA ALA A 55 -3.01 -7.12 -2.69
C ALA A 55 -3.42 -6.55 -4.06
N ARG A 56 -4.65 -6.86 -4.51
CA ARG A 56 -5.21 -6.32 -5.76
C ARG A 56 -5.29 -4.80 -5.73
N GLY A 57 -5.78 -4.20 -4.65
CA GLY A 57 -5.86 -2.74 -4.51
C GLY A 57 -4.49 -2.06 -4.52
N THR A 58 -3.47 -2.69 -3.93
CA THR A 58 -2.10 -2.19 -3.99
C THR A 58 -1.51 -2.34 -5.39
N LEU A 59 -1.79 -3.44 -6.10
CA LEU A 59 -1.39 -3.63 -7.50
C LEU A 59 -2.05 -2.60 -8.43
N ASP A 60 -3.33 -2.29 -8.21
CA ASP A 60 -4.07 -1.23 -8.91
C ASP A 60 -3.42 0.14 -8.66
N TYR A 61 -2.99 0.42 -7.43
CA TYR A 61 -2.28 1.66 -7.11
C TYR A 61 -0.94 1.74 -7.86
N ILE A 62 -0.11 0.70 -7.81
CA ILE A 62 1.21 0.68 -8.46
C ILE A 62 1.07 0.83 -9.98
N SER A 63 0.13 0.10 -10.60
CA SER A 63 -0.08 0.16 -12.06
C SER A 63 -0.53 1.53 -12.56
N ARG A 64 -1.24 2.31 -11.74
CA ARG A 64 -1.68 3.67 -12.08
C ARG A 64 -0.64 4.75 -11.82
N HIS A 65 0.36 4.47 -10.98
CA HIS A 65 1.36 5.43 -10.54
C HIS A 65 2.79 4.95 -10.88
N GLU A 66 2.97 4.29 -12.04
CA GLU A 66 4.27 3.75 -12.49
C GLU A 66 5.41 4.80 -12.45
N GLN A 67 5.10 6.09 -12.62
CA GLN A 67 6.06 7.19 -12.61
C GLN A 67 6.40 7.73 -11.20
N ASP A 68 5.48 7.59 -10.24
CA ASP A 68 5.63 8.03 -8.84
C ASP A 68 5.77 6.80 -7.93
N PHE A 69 6.76 5.95 -8.24
CA PHE A 69 6.97 4.68 -7.56
C PHE A 69 7.12 4.90 -6.04
N TYR A 70 6.26 4.24 -5.26
CA TYR A 70 6.31 4.26 -3.81
C TYR A 70 6.77 2.89 -3.28
N PRO A 71 8.07 2.74 -2.92
CA PRO A 71 8.64 1.45 -2.52
C PRO A 71 7.83 0.69 -1.45
N PRO A 72 7.25 1.34 -0.42
CA PRO A 72 6.46 0.64 0.58
C PRO A 72 5.20 -0.06 0.04
N ALA A 73 4.64 0.41 -1.08
CA ALA A 73 3.52 -0.29 -1.73
C ALA A 73 3.98 -1.62 -2.36
N LEU A 74 5.18 -1.64 -2.93
CA LEU A 74 5.76 -2.87 -3.47
C LEU A 74 6.09 -3.87 -2.36
N ASP A 75 6.67 -3.41 -1.26
CA ASP A 75 6.99 -4.26 -0.11
C ASP A 75 5.72 -4.89 0.48
N PHE A 76 4.67 -4.08 0.68
CA PHE A 76 3.38 -4.57 1.13
C PHE A 76 2.79 -5.59 0.16
N LEU A 77 2.85 -5.32 -1.15
CA LEU A 77 2.34 -6.26 -2.15
C LEU A 77 3.08 -7.60 -2.03
N LYS A 78 4.41 -7.58 -1.92
CA LYS A 78 5.24 -8.79 -1.82
C LYS A 78 4.89 -9.60 -0.58
N GLU A 79 4.71 -8.93 0.54
CA GLU A 79 4.26 -9.55 1.78
C GLU A 79 2.86 -10.18 1.65
N ALA A 80 1.92 -9.46 1.07
CA ALA A 80 0.57 -9.98 0.85
C ALA A 80 0.59 -11.22 -0.06
N LEU A 81 1.41 -11.23 -1.12
CA LEU A 81 1.62 -12.41 -1.97
C LEU A 81 2.21 -13.59 -1.18
N ALA A 82 3.14 -13.35 -0.25
CA ALA A 82 3.71 -14.40 0.59
C ALA A 82 2.64 -15.06 1.49
N HIS A 83 1.71 -14.27 2.03
CA HIS A 83 0.58 -14.81 2.80
C HIS A 83 -0.40 -15.60 1.92
N LEU A 84 -0.69 -15.14 0.69
CA LEU A 84 -1.51 -15.88 -0.26
C LEU A 84 -0.84 -17.20 -0.67
N LEU A 85 0.48 -17.18 -0.87
CA LEU A 85 1.25 -18.38 -1.16
C LEU A 85 1.17 -19.37 -0.01
N LYS A 86 1.48 -18.95 1.22
CA LYS A 86 1.36 -19.80 2.41
C LYS A 86 -0.04 -20.40 2.52
N ALA A 87 -1.08 -19.61 2.34
CA ALA A 87 -2.45 -20.10 2.37
C ALA A 87 -2.76 -21.11 1.26
N SER A 88 -2.15 -20.97 0.09
CA SER A 88 -2.36 -21.90 -1.03
C SER A 88 -1.60 -23.22 -0.87
N GLU A 89 -0.51 -23.23 -0.10
CA GLU A 89 0.26 -24.44 0.20
C GLU A 89 -0.21 -25.15 1.47
N ASP A 90 -0.69 -24.40 2.45
CA ASP A 90 -1.18 -24.92 3.73
C ASP A 90 -2.69 -25.16 3.67
N THR A 91 -3.05 -26.43 3.48
CA THR A 91 -4.45 -26.87 3.49
C THR A 91 -5.03 -26.98 4.91
N SER A 92 -4.21 -26.83 5.96
CA SER A 92 -4.68 -26.86 7.34
C SER A 92 -5.30 -25.52 7.72
N PHE A 93 -6.62 -25.45 7.65
CA PHE A 93 -7.36 -24.24 7.99
C PHE A 93 -7.37 -24.01 9.51
N ASN A 94 -6.75 -22.91 9.96
CA ASN A 94 -6.84 -22.42 11.33
C ASN A 94 -7.39 -20.99 11.36
N ALA A 95 -8.66 -20.84 11.76
CA ALA A 95 -9.35 -19.56 11.77
C ALA A 95 -8.68 -18.51 12.69
N ALA A 96 -8.12 -18.94 13.83
CA ALA A 96 -7.47 -18.03 14.78
C ALA A 96 -6.15 -17.50 14.22
N GLU A 97 -5.37 -18.37 13.58
CA GLU A 97 -4.14 -17.98 12.90
C GLU A 97 -4.42 -17.03 11.73
N GLU A 98 -5.43 -17.34 10.90
CA GLU A 98 -5.83 -16.47 9.81
C GLU A 98 -6.30 -15.10 10.27
N ALA A 99 -7.10 -15.04 11.34
CA ALA A 99 -7.53 -13.77 11.91
C ALA A 99 -6.34 -12.93 12.37
N ARG A 100 -5.35 -13.56 13.03
CA ARG A 100 -4.12 -12.88 13.46
C ARG A 100 -3.30 -12.35 12.28
N ILE A 101 -3.12 -13.17 11.23
CA ILE A 101 -2.43 -12.76 10.00
C ILE A 101 -3.17 -11.59 9.36
N PHE A 102 -4.49 -11.71 9.19
CA PHE A 102 -5.33 -10.67 8.61
C PHE A 102 -5.21 -9.35 9.36
N THR A 103 -5.33 -9.35 10.69
CA THR A 103 -5.20 -8.12 11.50
C THR A 103 -3.86 -7.43 11.26
N GLY A 104 -2.76 -8.17 11.28
CA GLY A 104 -1.43 -7.59 11.03
C GLY A 104 -1.29 -7.01 9.62
N VAL A 105 -1.74 -7.75 8.60
CA VAL A 105 -1.71 -7.26 7.21
C VAL A 105 -2.60 -6.03 7.03
N TYR A 106 -3.79 -6.03 7.64
CA TYR A 106 -4.73 -4.92 7.59
C TYR A 106 -4.15 -3.64 8.21
N GLU A 107 -3.51 -3.73 9.38
CA GLU A 107 -2.87 -2.59 10.01
C GLU A 107 -1.76 -1.97 9.12
N ARG A 108 -0.95 -2.82 8.49
CA ARG A 108 0.08 -2.38 7.53
C ARG A 108 -0.55 -1.75 6.28
N PHE A 109 -1.62 -2.33 5.76
CA PHE A 109 -2.36 -1.76 4.63
C PHE A 109 -2.95 -0.37 4.96
N MET A 110 -3.52 -0.21 6.16
CA MET A 110 -4.05 1.08 6.61
C MET A 110 -2.95 2.12 6.84
N ALA A 111 -1.78 1.71 7.33
CA ALA A 111 -0.61 2.58 7.39
C ALA A 111 -0.14 3.01 5.99
N LEU A 112 -0.10 2.08 5.03
CA LEU A 112 0.23 2.37 3.63
C LEU A 112 -0.75 3.37 3.02
N LYS A 113 -2.06 3.12 3.16
CA LYS A 113 -3.13 3.98 2.63
C LYS A 113 -3.06 5.40 3.20
N ARG A 114 -2.76 5.57 4.49
CA ARG A 114 -2.56 6.90 5.11
C ARG A 114 -1.41 7.65 4.47
N ARG A 115 -0.27 7.00 4.24
CA ARG A 115 0.91 7.61 3.63
C ARG A 115 0.67 8.02 2.18
N VAL A 116 0.06 7.13 1.39
CA VAL A 116 -0.33 7.42 0.00
C VAL A 116 -1.38 8.53 -0.08
N GLY A 117 -2.40 8.51 0.77
CA GLY A 117 -3.43 9.55 0.84
C GLY A 117 -2.89 10.93 1.26
N HIS A 118 -1.79 10.97 2.02
CA HIS A 118 -1.09 12.23 2.35
C HIS A 118 -0.13 12.70 1.26
N ALA A 119 0.43 11.80 0.44
CA ALA A 119 1.28 12.17 -0.70
C ALA A 119 0.53 13.01 -1.74
N GLY A 120 -0.78 12.78 -1.93
CA GLY A 120 -1.64 13.61 -2.79
C GLY A 120 -2.07 14.96 -2.18
N LYS A 121 -1.89 15.16 -0.86
CA LYS A 121 -2.29 16.39 -0.15
C LYS A 121 -1.11 17.29 0.22
N GLY A 122 0.13 16.88 -0.06
CA GLY A 122 1.37 17.59 0.25
C GLY A 122 1.92 18.50 -0.86
N ARG A 123 1.36 18.49 -2.07
CA ARG A 123 1.76 19.40 -3.18
C ARG A 123 1.02 20.76 -3.17
N SER A 124 0.43 21.14 -2.04
CA SER A 124 -0.02 22.52 -1.79
C SER A 124 0.31 22.92 -0.35
N LYS A 125 1.59 23.12 -0.09
CA LYS A 125 2.12 24.06 0.91
C LYS A 125 3.63 24.19 0.70
N THR A 126 4.00 24.65 -0.49
CA THR A 126 5.30 25.30 -0.68
C THR A 126 5.17 26.69 -0.07
N GLU A 127 6.13 27.03 0.79
CA GLU A 127 6.52 28.40 1.14
C GLU A 127 5.48 29.29 1.84
N GLN A 128 5.49 29.25 3.17
CA GLN A 128 5.69 30.46 3.98
C GLN A 128 6.55 30.07 5.18
N ASP A 129 7.83 29.82 4.89
CA ASP A 129 8.88 29.86 5.91
C ASP A 129 9.44 31.30 5.91
N SER A 130 9.36 31.92 7.08
CA SER A 130 10.32 32.87 7.63
C SER A 130 10.73 34.09 6.81
N SER A 131 10.13 35.23 7.12
CA SER A 131 10.77 36.55 7.39
C SER A 131 9.63 37.53 7.66
N ILE A 132 9.50 38.18 8.82
CA ILE A 132 10.30 39.36 9.18
C ILE A 132 10.23 39.56 10.72
N ARG A 133 11.42 39.47 11.31
CA ARG A 133 12.02 40.30 12.39
C ARG A 133 11.23 40.57 13.69
N LEU A 134 11.78 39.98 14.75
CA LEU A 134 12.05 40.62 16.03
C LEU A 134 12.34 42.13 15.88
N ASN A 135 11.65 42.97 16.66
CA ASN A 135 12.32 43.96 17.50
C ASN A 135 11.46 44.43 18.68
N ARG A 136 12.15 44.46 19.81
CA ARG A 136 11.78 44.98 21.13
C ARG A 136 12.10 46.49 21.15
N SER A 137 11.55 47.20 22.15
CA SER A 137 11.83 48.62 22.49
C SER A 137 11.14 49.62 21.57
N GLY A 138 10.46 50.66 22.03
CA GLY A 138 10.29 51.25 23.35
C GLY A 138 9.91 52.71 23.14
N ASN A 139 9.03 53.22 24.01
CA ASN A 139 8.92 54.60 24.46
C ASN A 139 8.59 55.78 23.50
N ASP A 140 7.78 56.66 24.09
CA ASP A 140 7.68 58.12 23.98
C ASP A 140 6.78 58.76 22.91
N ASP A 141 5.70 59.36 23.46
CA ASP A 141 5.20 60.72 23.27
C ASP A 141 5.06 61.31 21.86
N GLU A 142 3.80 61.62 21.48
CA GLU A 142 3.47 62.97 21.01
C GLU A 142 1.97 63.28 21.19
N ILE A 143 1.73 64.41 21.87
CA ILE A 143 0.47 65.14 22.02
C ILE A 143 0.35 66.10 20.82
N ASP A 144 -0.90 66.44 20.47
CA ASP A 144 -1.41 67.61 19.70
C ASP A 144 -2.28 67.11 18.52
N GLY A 145 -3.47 67.63 18.20
CA GLY A 145 -4.19 68.84 18.56
C GLY A 145 -5.12 69.17 17.38
N GLU A 146 -6.32 69.70 17.66
CA GLU A 146 -7.35 70.23 16.72
C GLU A 146 -7.98 69.24 15.71
N ILE A 147 -9.31 69.13 15.58
CA ILE A 147 -10.35 70.18 15.41
C ILE A 147 -11.66 69.77 16.09
#